data_AF-A0A7T8K9T2-F1
#
_entry.id   AF-A0A7T8K9T2-F1
#
_cell.length_a   1.000
_cell.length_b   1.000
_cell.length_c   1.000
_cell.angle_alpha   90.00
_cell.angle_beta   90.00
_cell.angle_gamma   90.00
#
_symmetry.space_group_name_H-M   'P 1'
#
loop_
_entity.id
_entity.type
_entity.pdbx_description
1 polymer ?
#
loop_
_entity_poly.entity_id
_entity_poly.type
_entity_poly.pdbx_seq_one_letter_code
_entity_poly.pdbx_strand_id
1 'polypeptide(L)'
;MIVISVLISCLCLSVSAEIIKIGDIATKGHGVKGTISVYNASTIIVENFEYDGGAPDAFFMVGDTDKPTDGGTLLPYPFEGKFYEYSDDGAPIIQGVHNGSRMVLTLPSDAEVSDFKWFAVWCRAYSINFGDVYFPESFDLSGEPEPEGGDDIPSPIAPVSNDISGEKDHEYHHGDHSDAESEAESHAEHEPQPGSGHTFIPSALLMAALFSLLKL
;
A
#
# COMPACT_ATOMS: atom_id res chain seq x y z
N MET A 1 -42.36 15.42 -47.71
CA MET A 1 -42.44 15.43 -46.24
C MET A 1 -41.46 14.39 -45.74
N ILE A 2 -40.32 14.85 -45.26
CA ILE A 2 -39.11 14.06 -44.96
C ILE A 2 -39.24 13.58 -43.52
N VAL A 3 -39.65 12.33 -43.34
CA VAL A 3 -39.56 11.59 -42.09
C VAL A 3 -38.17 10.95 -42.02
N ILE A 4 -37.14 11.76 -41.77
CA ILE A 4 -35.84 11.23 -41.36
C ILE A 4 -35.95 10.93 -39.87
N SER A 5 -36.14 9.64 -39.62
CA SER A 5 -36.20 9.00 -38.32
C SER A 5 -34.95 9.37 -37.51
N VAL A 6 -35.11 10.27 -36.55
CA VAL A 6 -34.11 10.56 -35.51
C VAL A 6 -34.21 9.43 -34.48
N LEU A 7 -33.69 8.25 -34.84
CA LEU A 7 -33.30 7.22 -33.88
C LEU A 7 -31.85 7.49 -33.50
N ILE A 8 -31.65 8.54 -32.70
CA ILE A 8 -30.42 8.65 -31.90
C ILE A 8 -30.58 7.60 -30.81
N SER A 9 -30.10 6.39 -31.12
CA SER A 9 -29.77 5.40 -30.12
C SER A 9 -28.76 6.07 -29.19
N CYS A 10 -29.26 6.55 -28.05
CA CYS A 10 -28.40 6.95 -26.95
C CYS A 10 -27.80 5.65 -26.42
N LEU A 11 -26.71 5.23 -27.05
CA LEU A 11 -25.80 4.25 -26.48
C LEU A 11 -25.25 4.93 -25.23
N CYS A 12 -25.99 4.80 -24.14
CA CYS A 12 -25.53 5.15 -22.82
C CYS A 12 -24.38 4.19 -22.56
N LEU A 13 -23.17 4.60 -22.91
CA LEU A 13 -21.94 3.92 -22.51
C LEU A 13 -21.91 4.03 -20.99
N SER A 14 -22.52 3.06 -20.31
CA SER A 14 -22.35 2.89 -18.88
C SER A 14 -20.91 2.41 -18.70
N VAL A 15 -20.01 3.35 -18.44
CA VAL A 15 -18.68 3.01 -17.91
C VAL A 15 -18.94 2.40 -16.54
N SER A 16 -18.90 1.08 -16.45
CA SER A 16 -18.92 0.37 -15.17
C SER A 16 -17.53 0.50 -14.58
N ALA A 17 -17.35 1.39 -13.62
CA ALA A 17 -16.12 1.45 -12.85
C ALA A 17 -16.08 0.23 -11.93
N GLU A 18 -15.19 -0.71 -12.22
CA GLU A 18 -14.93 -1.85 -11.34
C GLU A 18 -14.00 -1.43 -10.20
N ILE A 19 -14.32 -1.85 -8.97
CA ILE A 19 -13.45 -1.67 -7.82
C ILE A 19 -12.52 -2.88 -7.75
N ILE A 20 -11.23 -2.66 -7.94
CA ILE A 20 -10.21 -3.72 -7.89
C ILE A 20 -9.62 -3.75 -6.49
N LYS A 21 -9.79 -4.87 -5.78
CA LYS A 21 -9.11 -5.09 -4.50
C LYS A 21 -7.61 -5.29 -4.75
N ILE A 22 -6.79 -4.49 -4.10
CA ILE A 22 -5.33 -4.59 -4.13
C ILE A 22 -4.83 -5.52 -3.02
N GLY A 23 -5.28 -5.31 -1.79
CA GLY A 23 -4.78 -6.06 -0.65
C GLY A 23 -5.21 -5.51 0.69
N ASP A 24 -4.86 -6.22 1.75
CA ASP A 24 -5.11 -5.79 3.12
C ASP A 24 -3.84 -5.18 3.72
N ILE A 25 -3.98 -4.09 4.49
CA ILE A 25 -2.85 -3.37 5.09
C ILE A 25 -2.08 -4.29 6.04
N ALA A 26 -0.78 -4.44 5.78
CA ALA A 26 0.14 -5.11 6.67
C ALA A 26 0.41 -4.23 7.91
N THR A 27 -0.30 -4.51 9.00
CA THR A 27 -0.20 -3.75 10.26
C THR A 27 1.21 -3.76 10.83
N LYS A 28 1.72 -2.58 11.20
CA LYS A 28 3.01 -2.41 11.91
C LYS A 28 2.90 -1.61 13.19
N GLY A 29 1.95 -0.68 13.29
CA GLY A 29 1.77 0.17 14.45
C GLY A 29 0.37 0.76 14.54
N HIS A 30 0.04 1.29 15.72
CA HIS A 30 -1.19 2.05 15.96
C HIS A 30 -2.51 1.37 15.55
N GLY A 31 -2.53 0.03 15.54
CA GLY A 31 -3.70 -0.74 15.13
C GLY A 31 -4.14 -0.49 13.69
N VAL A 32 -3.25 0.01 12.82
CA VAL A 32 -3.60 0.30 11.43
C VAL A 32 -4.02 -0.97 10.69
N LYS A 33 -5.25 -0.98 10.20
CA LYS A 33 -5.80 -2.03 9.33
C LYS A 33 -6.69 -1.42 8.26
N GLY A 34 -7.01 -2.20 7.26
CA GLY A 34 -7.96 -1.85 6.21
C GLY A 34 -7.71 -2.66 4.96
N THR A 35 -8.65 -2.59 4.02
CA THR A 35 -8.53 -3.16 2.68
C THR A 35 -8.36 -2.04 1.68
N ILE A 36 -7.31 -2.10 0.88
CA ILE A 36 -7.02 -1.16 -0.21
C ILE A 36 -7.65 -1.69 -1.49
N SER A 37 -8.44 -0.83 -2.14
CA SER A 37 -8.97 -1.07 -3.47
C SER A 37 -8.80 0.17 -4.35
N VAL A 38 -8.75 -0.01 -5.66
CA VAL A 38 -8.69 1.07 -6.64
C VAL A 38 -10.03 1.16 -7.36
N TYR A 39 -10.59 2.36 -7.40
CA TYR A 39 -11.86 2.63 -8.09
C TYR A 39 -11.66 3.11 -9.53
N ASN A 40 -10.61 3.89 -9.74
CA ASN A 40 -10.14 4.36 -11.05
C ASN A 40 -8.69 4.83 -10.92
N ALA A 41 -8.10 5.31 -12.02
CA ALA A 41 -6.71 5.74 -12.08
C ALA A 41 -6.31 6.76 -11.02
N SER A 42 -7.22 7.56 -10.45
CA SER A 42 -6.89 8.62 -9.48
C SER A 42 -7.60 8.47 -8.13
N THR A 43 -8.25 7.33 -7.87
CA THR A 43 -9.08 7.13 -6.67
C THR A 43 -8.77 5.81 -5.97
N ILE A 44 -8.27 5.91 -4.74
CA ILE A 44 -8.06 4.79 -3.83
C ILE A 44 -9.20 4.74 -2.81
N ILE A 45 -9.71 3.56 -2.52
CA ILE A 45 -10.69 3.30 -1.47
C ILE A 45 -10.00 2.50 -0.36
N VAL A 46 -10.14 2.98 0.87
CA VAL A 46 -9.76 2.24 2.08
C VAL A 46 -11.04 1.79 2.78
N GLU A 47 -11.27 0.48 2.85
CA GLU A 47 -12.40 -0.11 3.54
C GLU A 47 -11.99 -0.68 4.89
N ASN A 48 -12.92 -0.70 5.86
CA ASN A 48 -12.71 -1.23 7.20
C ASN A 48 -11.45 -0.65 7.88
N PHE A 49 -11.20 0.65 7.68
CA PHE A 49 -10.03 1.31 8.23
C PHE A 49 -10.10 1.36 9.76
N GLU A 50 -9.06 0.83 10.42
CA GLU A 50 -8.85 0.92 11.86
C GLU A 50 -7.57 1.73 12.12
N TYR A 51 -7.60 2.57 13.15
CA TYR A 51 -6.45 3.34 13.64
C TYR A 51 -6.75 3.86 15.05
N ASP A 52 -5.79 3.77 15.96
CA ASP A 52 -5.98 4.15 17.37
C ASP A 52 -5.95 5.67 17.64
N GLY A 53 -5.64 6.49 16.64
CA GLY A 53 -5.60 7.95 16.76
C GLY A 53 -4.41 8.49 17.58
N GLY A 54 -3.48 7.63 17.99
CA GLY A 54 -2.45 7.97 18.98
C GLY A 54 -1.20 8.63 18.42
N ALA A 55 -1.01 8.66 17.10
CA ALA A 55 0.17 9.27 16.51
C ALA A 55 0.00 10.79 16.31
N PRO A 56 1.07 11.57 16.50
CA PRO A 56 0.99 13.03 16.45
C PRO A 56 0.83 13.60 15.03
N ASP A 57 1.24 12.87 13.99
CA ASP A 57 1.40 13.42 12.64
C ASP A 57 1.28 12.33 11.55
N ALA A 58 0.13 11.63 11.54
CA ALA A 58 -0.15 10.50 10.65
C ALA A 58 -0.88 10.91 9.36
N PHE A 59 -0.45 10.37 8.23
CA PHE A 59 -1.01 10.62 6.90
C PHE A 59 -1.22 9.33 6.11
N PHE A 60 -2.13 9.39 5.13
CA PHE A 60 -2.11 8.46 4.02
C PHE A 60 -1.08 8.92 3.00
N MET A 61 -0.27 7.99 2.50
CA MET A 61 0.79 8.27 1.54
C MET A 61 0.85 7.19 0.47
N VAL A 62 1.29 7.59 -0.72
CA VAL A 62 1.71 6.68 -1.79
C VAL A 62 3.13 7.04 -2.24
N GLY A 63 3.85 6.09 -2.83
CA GLY A 63 5.17 6.38 -3.38
C GLY A 63 5.67 5.32 -4.36
N ASP A 64 6.71 5.69 -5.10
CA ASP A 64 7.27 4.98 -6.26
C ASP A 64 8.56 4.20 -5.95
N THR A 65 9.03 4.28 -4.71
CA THR A 65 10.22 3.56 -4.23
C THR A 65 9.90 2.12 -3.85
N ASP A 66 10.93 1.28 -3.64
CA ASP A 66 10.73 -0.14 -3.28
C ASP A 66 10.12 -0.37 -1.88
N LYS A 67 10.05 0.67 -1.04
CA LYS A 67 9.49 0.61 0.31
C LYS A 67 8.99 1.97 0.76
N PRO A 68 8.02 2.05 1.67
CA PRO A 68 7.59 3.33 2.25
C PRO A 68 8.75 4.14 2.84
N THR A 69 8.82 5.40 2.44
CA THR A 69 9.79 6.41 2.90
C THR A 69 9.13 7.76 3.12
N ASP A 70 9.89 8.74 3.61
CA ASP A 70 9.49 10.15 3.73
C ASP A 70 9.40 10.89 2.38
N GLY A 71 9.74 10.23 1.26
CA GLY A 71 9.68 10.80 -0.09
C GLY A 71 8.36 10.56 -0.83
N GLY A 72 7.32 10.07 -0.16
CA GLY A 72 6.01 9.81 -0.79
C GLY A 72 5.12 11.05 -0.96
N THR A 73 4.02 10.87 -1.68
CA THR A 73 2.96 11.86 -1.88
C THR A 73 1.91 11.75 -0.78
N LEU A 74 1.58 12.87 -0.12
CA LEU A 74 0.50 12.93 0.86
C LEU A 74 -0.87 12.83 0.16
N LEU A 75 -1.78 12.02 0.72
CA LEU A 75 -3.18 11.92 0.31
C LEU A 75 -4.08 12.46 1.42
N PRO A 76 -4.51 13.74 1.37
CA PRO A 76 -5.31 14.36 2.41
C PRO A 76 -6.68 13.69 2.58
N TYR A 77 -7.12 13.54 3.82
CA TYR A 77 -8.47 13.06 4.13
C TYR A 77 -9.09 13.84 5.32
N PRO A 78 -10.34 14.32 5.19
CA PRO A 78 -11.13 14.39 3.96
C PRO A 78 -10.47 15.33 2.92
N PHE A 79 -10.65 15.05 1.64
CA PHE A 79 -10.07 15.87 0.58
C PHE A 79 -10.89 17.15 0.35
N GLU A 80 -10.27 18.31 0.55
CA GLU A 80 -10.90 19.63 0.39
C GLU A 80 -10.46 20.37 -0.88
N GLY A 81 -9.91 19.66 -1.86
CA GLY A 81 -9.45 20.26 -3.13
C GLY A 81 -8.03 20.85 -3.07
N LYS A 82 -7.28 20.59 -1.98
CA LYS A 82 -5.88 21.01 -1.83
C LYS A 82 -4.99 19.78 -1.59
N PHE A 83 -3.90 19.72 -2.35
CA PHE A 83 -2.76 18.82 -2.08
C PHE A 83 -1.67 19.56 -1.32
N TYR A 84 -0.81 18.81 -0.65
CA TYR A 84 0.20 19.33 0.27
C TYR A 84 1.55 18.68 -0.02
N GLU A 85 2.61 19.47 0.07
CA GLU A 85 3.97 18.95 0.11
C GLU A 85 4.21 18.20 1.42
N TYR A 86 5.13 17.22 1.41
CA TYR A 86 5.47 16.45 2.61
C TYR A 86 5.87 17.34 3.81
N SER A 87 6.50 18.49 3.54
CA SER A 87 6.96 19.44 4.55
C SER A 87 5.93 20.50 4.96
N ASP A 88 4.71 20.50 4.40
CA ASP A 88 3.67 21.47 4.76
C ASP A 88 3.07 21.12 6.13
N ASP A 89 3.36 21.93 7.15
CA ASP A 89 2.81 21.79 8.51
C ASP A 89 1.28 21.93 8.55
N GLY A 90 0.67 22.52 7.51
CA GLY A 90 -0.78 22.67 7.37
C GLY A 90 -1.49 21.47 6.75
N ALA A 91 -0.78 20.39 6.40
CA ALA A 91 -1.39 19.17 5.89
C ALA A 91 -2.31 18.51 6.94
N PRO A 92 -3.54 18.11 6.59
CA PRO A 92 -4.46 17.51 7.55
C PRO A 92 -4.01 16.08 7.89
N ILE A 93 -3.76 15.86 9.17
CA ILE A 93 -3.48 14.52 9.72
C ILE A 93 -4.75 13.68 9.78
N ILE A 94 -4.60 12.35 9.85
CA ILE A 94 -5.70 11.42 10.15
C ILE A 94 -6.17 11.68 11.59
N GLN A 95 -7.40 12.17 11.75
CA GLN A 95 -7.91 12.63 13.04
C GLN A 95 -8.61 11.53 13.83
N GLY A 96 -8.15 11.30 15.07
CA GLY A 96 -8.87 10.51 16.06
C GLY A 96 -8.89 9.00 15.78
N VAL A 97 -9.73 8.30 16.54
CA VAL A 97 -9.89 6.84 16.46
C VAL A 97 -10.77 6.47 15.28
N HIS A 98 -10.32 5.50 14.48
CA HIS A 98 -11.12 4.87 13.44
C HIS A 98 -11.37 3.40 13.78
N ASN A 99 -12.62 2.95 13.60
CA ASN A 99 -13.04 1.58 13.84
C ASN A 99 -13.96 1.13 12.71
N GLY A 100 -13.37 0.64 11.61
CA GLY A 100 -14.10 0.19 10.43
C GLY A 100 -14.57 1.33 9.50
N SER A 101 -13.82 2.44 9.44
CA SER A 101 -14.19 3.58 8.57
C SER A 101 -13.99 3.25 7.09
N ARG A 102 -14.82 3.83 6.22
CA ARG A 102 -14.57 3.87 4.77
C ARG A 102 -13.98 5.23 4.41
N MET A 103 -12.90 5.24 3.63
CA MET A 103 -12.24 6.46 3.16
C MET A 103 -12.06 6.42 1.65
N VAL A 104 -12.24 7.58 1.02
CA VAL A 104 -12.01 7.78 -0.41
C VAL A 104 -10.89 8.79 -0.52
N LEU A 105 -9.78 8.36 -1.11
CA LEU A 105 -8.56 9.13 -1.25
C LEU A 105 -8.37 9.49 -2.72
N THR A 106 -8.04 10.74 -2.96
CA THR A 106 -7.87 11.30 -4.30
C THR A 106 -6.38 11.54 -4.54
N LEU A 107 -5.88 11.10 -5.69
CA LEU A 107 -4.53 11.38 -6.14
C LEU A 107 -4.44 12.78 -6.77
N PRO A 108 -3.24 13.40 -6.79
CA PRO A 108 -2.97 14.59 -7.61
C PRO A 108 -3.39 14.39 -9.07
N SER A 109 -3.76 15.48 -9.75
CA SER A 109 -4.30 15.44 -11.12
C SER A 109 -3.31 14.96 -12.18
N ASP A 110 -2.02 14.98 -11.86
CA ASP A 110 -0.90 14.58 -12.70
C ASP A 110 -0.31 13.21 -12.33
N ALA A 111 -1.00 12.44 -11.48
CA ALA A 111 -0.58 11.12 -11.05
C ALA A 111 -1.72 10.09 -11.16
N GLU A 112 -1.34 8.85 -11.46
CA GLU A 112 -2.21 7.68 -11.48
C GLU A 112 -1.75 6.64 -10.45
N VAL A 113 -2.65 5.75 -10.02
CA VAL A 113 -2.29 4.70 -9.05
C VAL A 113 -1.18 3.79 -9.57
N SER A 114 -1.12 3.57 -10.88
CA SER A 114 -0.07 2.79 -11.55
C SER A 114 1.32 3.41 -11.47
N ASP A 115 1.45 4.69 -11.12
CA ASP A 115 2.74 5.35 -10.92
C ASP A 115 3.40 4.97 -9.58
N PHE A 116 2.63 4.34 -8.67
CA PHE A 116 3.07 4.06 -7.31
C PHE A 116 3.26 2.56 -7.06
N LYS A 117 4.22 2.25 -6.19
CA LYS A 117 4.54 0.88 -5.76
C LYS A 117 3.92 0.53 -4.43
N TRP A 118 3.60 1.52 -3.60
CA TRP A 118 3.04 1.28 -2.27
C TRP A 118 2.04 2.35 -1.85
N PHE A 119 1.13 1.94 -0.98
CA PHE A 119 0.29 2.76 -0.13
C PHE A 119 0.72 2.55 1.33
N ALA A 120 0.76 3.61 2.14
CA ALA A 120 1.11 3.51 3.55
C ALA A 120 0.34 4.48 4.44
N VAL A 121 0.17 4.09 5.70
CA VAL A 121 -0.10 5.04 6.80
C VAL A 121 1.24 5.39 7.44
N TRP A 122 1.64 6.65 7.30
CA TRP A 122 2.97 7.13 7.67
C TRP A 122 2.90 8.23 8.72
N CYS A 123 3.74 8.15 9.74
CA CYS A 123 3.94 9.21 10.70
C CYS A 123 5.17 10.04 10.33
N ARG A 124 4.94 11.28 9.89
CA ARG A 124 6.00 12.20 9.49
C ARG A 124 6.87 12.63 10.67
N ALA A 125 6.28 12.90 11.84
CA ALA A 125 7.00 13.35 13.03
C ALA A 125 8.09 12.37 13.52
N TYR A 126 7.91 11.07 13.26
CA TYR A 126 8.85 10.03 13.68
C TYR A 126 9.50 9.28 12.52
N SER A 127 9.11 9.58 11.27
CA SER A 127 9.50 8.84 10.07
C SER A 127 9.25 7.32 10.21
N ILE A 128 8.06 6.95 10.69
CA ILE A 128 7.67 5.56 10.93
C ILE A 128 6.46 5.19 10.07
N ASN A 129 6.53 4.02 9.45
CA ASN A 129 5.44 3.37 8.76
C ASN A 129 4.58 2.55 9.74
N PHE A 130 3.27 2.83 9.80
CA PHE A 130 2.32 2.10 10.65
C PHE A 130 1.58 0.97 9.94
N GLY A 131 1.61 0.94 8.62
CA GLY A 131 1.09 -0.14 7.82
C GLY A 131 1.15 0.20 6.34
N ASP A 132 1.37 -0.81 5.50
CA ASP A 132 1.47 -0.65 4.05
C ASP A 132 0.78 -1.76 3.27
N VAL A 133 0.54 -1.46 1.99
CA VAL A 133 0.18 -2.41 0.93
C VAL A 133 1.02 -2.05 -0.29
N TYR A 134 1.53 -3.07 -0.99
CA TYR A 134 2.20 -2.88 -2.26
C TYR A 134 1.21 -3.05 -3.41
N PHE A 135 1.27 -2.15 -4.38
CA PHE A 135 0.52 -2.30 -5.62
C PHE A 135 1.21 -3.37 -6.49
N PRO A 136 0.44 -4.23 -7.17
CA PRO A 136 1.01 -5.16 -8.13
C PRO A 136 1.54 -4.40 -9.35
N GLU A 137 2.51 -4.99 -10.05
CA GLU A 137 3.11 -4.38 -11.26
C GLU A 137 2.08 -4.11 -12.37
N SER A 138 0.97 -4.85 -12.38
CA SER A 138 -0.17 -4.60 -13.24
C SER A 138 -1.48 -4.96 -12.56
N PHE A 139 -2.50 -4.12 -12.77
CA PHE A 139 -3.90 -4.39 -12.43
C PHE A 139 -4.78 -3.66 -13.44
N ASP A 140 -5.78 -4.35 -13.98
CA ASP A 140 -6.54 -3.86 -15.13
C ASP A 140 -7.74 -3.00 -14.71
N LEU A 141 -7.57 -1.69 -14.72
CA LEU A 141 -8.63 -0.70 -14.47
C LEU A 141 -9.63 -0.54 -15.62
N SER A 142 -9.40 -1.20 -16.77
CA SER A 142 -10.24 -1.03 -17.96
C SER A 142 -11.55 -1.81 -17.90
N GLY A 143 -11.69 -2.79 -16.99
CA GLY A 143 -12.94 -3.52 -16.78
C GLY A 143 -13.50 -4.13 -18.07
N GLU A 144 -12.63 -4.51 -19.02
CA GLU A 144 -13.06 -5.36 -20.12
C GLU A 144 -13.46 -6.69 -19.48
N PRO A 145 -14.72 -7.16 -19.60
CA PRO A 145 -15.07 -8.47 -19.13
C PRO A 145 -14.15 -9.46 -19.86
N GLU A 146 -13.29 -10.13 -19.10
CA GLU A 146 -12.59 -11.33 -19.56
C GLU A 146 -13.59 -12.14 -20.38
N PRO A 147 -13.32 -12.42 -21.68
CA PRO A 147 -14.27 -13.14 -22.48
C PRO A 147 -14.51 -14.49 -21.82
N GLU A 148 -15.66 -14.63 -21.17
CA GLU A 148 -16.18 -15.87 -20.59
C GLU A 148 -15.90 -16.98 -21.60
N GLY A 149 -15.04 -17.92 -21.20
CA GLY A 149 -14.42 -18.92 -22.06
C GLY A 149 -15.41 -19.54 -23.05
N GLY A 150 -15.26 -19.11 -24.31
CA GLY A 150 -15.89 -19.75 -25.45
C GLY A 150 -15.11 -21.00 -25.84
N ASP A 151 -15.80 -22.13 -25.68
CA ASP A 151 -15.66 -23.36 -26.44
C ASP A 151 -14.59 -24.36 -25.98
N ASP A 152 -15.06 -25.27 -25.11
CA ASP A 152 -14.67 -26.68 -25.10
C ASP A 152 -14.58 -27.23 -26.54
N ILE A 153 -13.36 -27.31 -27.09
CA ILE A 153 -13.03 -28.31 -28.10
C ILE A 153 -12.00 -29.25 -27.47
N PRO A 154 -12.36 -30.49 -27.09
CA PRO A 154 -11.37 -31.47 -26.70
C PRO A 154 -10.41 -31.68 -27.88
N SER A 155 -9.11 -31.55 -27.61
CA SER A 155 -8.04 -31.87 -28.56
C SER A 155 -8.33 -33.21 -29.25
N PRO A 156 -8.14 -33.34 -30.58
CA PRO A 156 -8.31 -34.62 -31.24
C PRO A 156 -7.36 -35.64 -30.60
N ILE A 157 -7.95 -36.75 -30.15
CA ILE A 157 -7.23 -37.93 -29.66
C ILE A 157 -6.30 -38.38 -30.80
N ALA A 158 -4.99 -38.19 -30.63
CA ALA A 158 -4.00 -38.77 -31.52
C ALA A 158 -4.15 -40.30 -31.49
N PRO A 159 -4.09 -41.01 -32.63
CA PRO A 159 -4.19 -42.44 -32.65
C PRO A 159 -3.04 -43.07 -31.88
N VAL A 160 -3.40 -44.01 -31.00
CA VAL A 160 -2.51 -44.92 -30.28
C VAL A 160 -1.65 -45.70 -31.29
N SER A 161 -0.38 -45.33 -31.42
CA SER A 161 0.64 -46.21 -31.98
C SER A 161 1.30 -46.96 -30.82
N ASN A 162 0.81 -48.17 -30.60
CA ASN A 162 1.55 -49.22 -29.91
C ASN A 162 2.79 -49.52 -30.73
N ASP A 163 3.98 -49.36 -30.16
CA ASP A 163 5.13 -50.15 -30.54
C ASP A 163 6.03 -50.41 -29.33
N ILE A 164 6.30 -51.70 -29.16
CA ILE A 164 6.97 -52.38 -28.07
C ILE A 164 8.46 -52.52 -28.39
N SER A 165 9.25 -52.69 -27.32
CA SER A 165 10.60 -53.29 -27.21
C SER A 165 11.82 -52.37 -27.25
N GLY A 166 12.66 -52.51 -26.22
CA GLY A 166 14.04 -52.06 -26.23
C GLY A 166 14.64 -51.78 -24.85
N GLU A 167 14.92 -52.83 -24.07
CA GLU A 167 15.82 -52.83 -22.92
C GLU A 167 17.11 -52.02 -23.14
N LYS A 168 17.54 -51.27 -22.11
CA LYS A 168 18.94 -51.30 -21.66
C LYS A 168 19.11 -50.72 -20.25
N ASP A 169 19.57 -51.61 -19.39
CA ASP A 169 20.00 -51.39 -18.02
C ASP A 169 21.19 -50.46 -17.96
N HIS A 170 21.23 -49.52 -17.01
CA HIS A 170 22.47 -49.04 -16.42
C HIS A 170 22.26 -48.71 -14.94
N GLU A 171 23.00 -49.45 -14.12
CA GLU A 171 23.04 -49.50 -12.67
C GLU A 171 24.29 -48.74 -12.14
N TYR A 172 24.23 -48.33 -10.85
CA TYR A 172 25.22 -47.61 -10.02
C TYR A 172 25.41 -46.10 -10.28
N HIS A 173 25.60 -45.22 -9.29
CA HIS A 173 26.41 -45.39 -8.07
C HIS A 173 25.99 -44.44 -6.92
N HIS A 174 26.11 -44.94 -5.69
CA HIS A 174 26.09 -44.20 -4.43
C HIS A 174 27.34 -43.30 -4.27
N GLY A 175 27.20 -42.26 -3.44
CA GLY A 175 28.31 -41.53 -2.80
C GLY A 175 27.81 -40.16 -2.33
N ASP A 176 27.35 -40.02 -1.10
CA ASP A 176 28.09 -39.80 0.16
C ASP A 176 28.40 -38.32 0.45
N HIS A 177 27.86 -37.91 1.60
CA HIS A 177 28.40 -37.03 2.64
C HIS A 177 29.12 -35.72 2.28
N SER A 178 28.61 -34.63 2.85
CA SER A 178 29.37 -33.89 3.87
C SER A 178 28.47 -32.92 4.63
N ASP A 179 28.20 -33.27 5.88
CA ASP A 179 27.91 -32.31 6.94
C ASP A 179 29.13 -31.40 7.11
N ALA A 180 28.90 -30.10 7.21
CA ALA A 180 29.89 -29.14 7.68
C ALA A 180 29.17 -28.19 8.66
N GLU A 181 29.13 -28.62 9.91
CA GLU A 181 29.00 -27.75 11.06
C GLU A 181 30.15 -26.74 11.05
N SER A 182 29.85 -25.45 11.21
CA SER A 182 30.82 -24.53 11.78
C SER A 182 30.13 -23.71 12.86
N GLU A 183 30.33 -24.15 14.10
CA GLU A 183 30.26 -23.31 15.27
C GLU A 183 31.51 -22.44 15.32
N ALA A 184 31.32 -21.13 15.54
CA ALA A 184 32.34 -20.28 16.12
C ALA A 184 31.66 -19.08 16.79
N GLU A 185 31.47 -19.22 18.09
CA GLU A 185 31.19 -18.13 19.00
C GLU A 185 32.38 -17.17 19.06
N SER A 186 32.12 -15.86 19.12
CA SER A 186 32.93 -14.99 19.96
C SER A 186 32.11 -13.79 20.44
N HIS A 187 31.80 -13.82 21.73
CA HIS A 187 31.45 -12.67 22.53
C HIS A 187 32.58 -11.64 22.45
N ALA A 188 32.23 -10.39 22.13
CA ALA A 188 33.02 -9.22 22.47
C ALA A 188 32.14 -8.29 23.30
N GLU A 189 32.20 -8.53 24.61
CA GLU A 189 31.82 -7.60 25.65
C GLU A 189 32.57 -6.26 25.50
N HIS A 190 31.83 -5.17 25.31
CA HIS A 190 32.35 -3.81 25.32
C HIS A 190 31.93 -3.15 26.64
N GLU A 191 32.85 -3.12 27.60
CA GLU A 191 32.69 -2.30 28.80
C GLU A 191 32.76 -0.80 28.46
N PRO A 192 31.96 0.05 29.14
CA PRO A 192 31.89 1.48 28.86
C PRO A 192 33.05 2.26 29.50
N GLN A 193 33.64 3.19 28.75
CA GLN A 193 34.56 4.19 29.32
C GLN A 193 33.80 5.27 30.11
N PRO A 194 34.28 5.68 31.29
CA PRO A 194 33.76 6.84 32.00
C PRO A 194 34.53 8.11 31.63
N GLY A 195 33.81 9.17 31.30
CA GLY A 195 34.31 10.54 31.41
C GLY A 195 34.01 11.46 30.23
N SER A 196 33.08 12.38 30.42
CA SER A 196 33.39 13.82 30.52
C SER A 196 32.09 14.60 30.62
N GLY A 197 32.00 15.46 31.63
CA GLY A 197 30.80 16.19 31.97
C GLY A 197 30.39 17.17 30.88
N HIS A 198 29.11 17.11 30.51
CA HIS A 198 28.40 18.24 29.94
C HIS A 198 27.28 18.63 30.89
N THR A 199 27.39 19.89 31.31
CA THR A 199 26.51 20.68 32.15
C THR A 199 25.02 20.42 31.90
N PHE A 200 24.34 19.93 32.94
CA PHE A 200 22.90 20.02 33.09
C PHE A 200 22.49 21.50 33.14
N ILE A 201 21.67 21.94 32.16
CA ILE A 201 20.85 23.14 32.30
C ILE A 201 19.53 22.72 32.94
N PRO A 202 19.20 23.14 34.17
CA PRO A 202 17.87 22.92 34.71
C PRO A 202 16.89 23.87 34.01
N SER A 203 15.99 23.28 33.24
CA SER A 203 14.74 23.89 32.78
C SER A 203 13.87 24.17 34.00
N ALA A 204 13.62 25.45 34.28
CA ALA A 204 12.68 25.89 35.29
C ALA A 204 11.34 26.20 34.63
N LEU A 205 10.33 25.43 35.06
CA LEU A 205 8.92 25.79 35.27
C LEU A 205 8.57 27.27 35.00
N LEU A 206 7.47 27.54 34.28
CA LEU A 206 6.15 27.66 34.92
C LEU A 206 5.11 28.24 33.94
N MET A 207 4.02 27.51 33.75
CA MET A 207 2.75 27.99 33.21
C MET A 207 2.25 29.22 33.99
N ALA A 208 1.93 30.31 33.30
CA ALA A 208 1.04 31.33 33.85
C ALA A 208 0.07 31.78 32.74
N ALA A 209 -1.12 31.21 32.80
CA ALA A 209 -2.31 31.76 32.19
C ALA A 209 -2.54 33.20 32.66
N LEU A 210 -2.98 34.07 31.76
CA LEU A 210 -3.82 35.23 32.11
C LEU A 210 -4.60 35.65 30.87
N PHE A 211 -5.89 35.28 30.89
CA PHE A 211 -6.95 35.93 30.14
C PHE A 211 -6.82 37.45 30.27
N SER A 212 -6.77 38.17 29.16
CA SER A 212 -7.14 39.58 29.13
C SER A 212 -8.34 39.73 28.21
N LEU A 213 -9.50 39.80 28.88
CA LEU A 213 -10.71 40.43 28.37
C LEU A 213 -10.43 41.89 27.95
N LEU A 214 -11.33 42.39 27.10
CA LEU A 214 -11.52 43.77 26.63
C LEU A 214 -10.62 44.23 25.47
N LYS A 215 -11.22 44.27 24.28
CA LYS A 215 -11.76 45.52 23.75
C LYS A 215 -12.89 45.26 22.76
N LEU A 216 -13.87 46.17 22.83
CA LEU A 216 -15.06 46.28 21.99
C LEU A 216 -14.73 46.27 20.49
#